data_AF-A0A433Y5V2-F1
#
_entry.id   AF-A0A433Y5V2-F1
#
_cell.length_a   1.000
_cell.length_b   1.000
_cell.length_c   1.000
_cell.angle_alpha   90.00
_cell.angle_beta   90.00
_cell.angle_gamma   90.00
#
_symmetry.space_group_name_H-M   'P 1'
#
loop_
_entity.id
_entity.type
_entity.pdbx_description
1 polymer ?
#
loop_
_entity_poly.entity_id
_entity_poly.type
_entity_poly.pdbx_seq_one_letter_code
_entity_poly.pdbx_strand_id
1 'polypeptide(L)'
;MENIQPEFRRGHTVDRNGCAVASFISSLVGLFLFVILLVNDVDDIPDSIFIVLFLPMIILPILGVIFGSLSFNSMRGKGMGIAGFVISVILLLLIFLLLIAGSMV
;
A
#
# COMPACT_ATOMS: atom_id res chain seq x y z
N MET A 1 -39.13 21.50 24.82
CA MET A 1 -37.90 21.46 24.00
C MET A 1 -37.42 20.03 24.01
N GLU A 2 -37.71 19.31 22.93
CA GLU A 2 -37.26 17.93 22.75
C GLU A 2 -35.74 17.89 22.70
N ASN A 3 -35.15 17.16 23.64
CA ASN A 3 -33.73 16.90 23.72
C ASN A 3 -33.41 15.80 22.71
N ILE A 4 -33.19 16.20 21.45
CA ILE A 4 -32.72 15.30 20.39
C ILE A 4 -31.24 15.06 20.66
N GLN A 5 -30.93 14.06 21.51
CA GLN A 5 -29.59 13.51 21.54
C GLN A 5 -29.29 12.95 20.14
N PRO A 6 -28.15 13.29 19.52
CA PRO A 6 -27.81 12.68 18.24
C PRO A 6 -27.66 11.18 18.47
N GLU A 7 -28.56 10.42 17.86
CA GLU A 7 -28.46 8.97 17.75
C GLU A 7 -27.02 8.60 17.44
N PHE A 8 -26.45 7.76 18.31
CA PHE A 8 -25.15 7.16 18.13
C PHE A 8 -25.23 6.28 16.88
N ARG A 9 -25.05 6.90 15.71
CA ARG A 9 -25.02 6.23 14.42
C ARG A 9 -23.82 5.31 14.49
N ARG A 10 -24.05 4.03 14.81
CA ARG A 10 -23.12 2.94 14.50
C ARG A 10 -23.07 2.78 12.98
N GLY A 11 -22.72 3.84 12.26
CA GLY A 11 -22.16 3.69 10.93
C GLY A 11 -20.95 2.79 11.11
N HIS A 12 -20.77 1.82 10.24
CA HIS A 12 -19.55 1.02 10.18
C HIS A 12 -18.35 1.95 10.18
N THR A 13 -17.81 2.26 11.36
CA THR A 13 -16.60 3.04 11.51
C THR A 13 -15.52 2.11 11.01
N VAL A 14 -15.04 2.36 9.79
CA VAL A 14 -13.90 1.67 9.20
C VAL A 14 -12.81 1.58 10.27
N ASP A 15 -12.34 0.37 10.58
CA ASP A 15 -11.29 0.18 11.58
C ASP A 15 -10.00 0.83 11.07
N ARG A 16 -9.80 2.09 11.48
CA ARG A 16 -8.67 2.90 11.03
C ARG A 16 -7.33 2.33 11.51
N ASN A 17 -7.32 1.61 12.63
CA ASN A 17 -6.12 0.94 13.10
C ASN A 17 -5.83 -0.30 12.24
N GLY A 18 -6.87 -1.06 11.87
CA GLY A 18 -6.80 -2.10 10.85
C GLY A 18 -6.27 -1.58 9.51
N CYS A 19 -6.72 -0.40 9.05
CA CYS A 19 -6.19 0.25 7.86
C CYS A 19 -4.70 0.64 8.00
N ALA A 20 -4.29 1.17 9.17
CA ALA A 20 -2.88 1.49 9.41
C ALA A 20 -1.98 0.25 9.31
N VAL A 21 -2.40 -0.86 9.94
CA VAL A 21 -1.68 -2.13 9.88
C VAL A 21 -1.65 -2.68 8.46
N ALA A 22 -2.81 -2.72 7.79
CA ALA A 22 -2.91 -3.21 6.42
C ALA A 22 -2.03 -2.42 5.46
N SER A 23 -2.03 -1.07 5.59
CA SER A 23 -1.15 -0.20 4.82
C SER A 23 0.32 -0.54 5.04
N PHE A 24 0.74 -0.66 6.29
CA PHE A 24 2.14 -0.94 6.61
C PHE A 24 2.58 -2.32 6.08
N ILE A 25 1.77 -3.36 6.29
CA ILE A 25 2.07 -4.71 5.80
C ILE A 25 2.10 -4.75 4.28
N SER A 26 1.10 -4.19 3.60
CA SER A 26 1.06 -4.21 2.12
C SER A 26 2.28 -3.49 1.54
N SER A 27 2.66 -2.36 2.14
CA SER A 27 3.84 -1.59 1.73
C SER A 27 5.14 -2.37 1.93
N LEU A 28 5.29 -3.05 3.07
CA LEU A 28 6.48 -3.88 3.34
C LEU A 28 6.57 -5.08 2.40
N VAL A 29 5.45 -5.76 2.14
CA VAL A 29 5.44 -6.88 1.19
C VAL A 29 5.75 -6.38 -0.22
N GLY A 30 5.18 -5.25 -0.64
CA GLY A 30 5.51 -4.61 -1.92
C GLY A 30 6.99 -4.26 -2.02
N LEU A 31 7.58 -3.70 -0.96
CA LEU A 31 9.01 -3.38 -0.89
C LEU A 31 9.86 -4.65 -1.01
N PHE A 32 9.48 -5.71 -0.31
CA PHE A 32 10.21 -6.96 -0.33
C PHE A 32 10.20 -7.62 -1.71
N LEU A 33 9.04 -7.65 -2.37
CA LEU A 33 8.91 -8.11 -3.76
C LEU A 33 9.74 -7.26 -4.73
N PHE A 34 9.76 -5.94 -4.53
CA PHE A 34 10.57 -5.04 -5.33
C PHE A 34 12.06 -5.33 -5.19
N VAL A 35 12.55 -5.55 -3.96
CA VAL A 35 13.95 -5.91 -3.72
C VAL A 35 14.29 -7.27 -4.33
N ILE A 36 13.40 -8.26 -4.25
CA ILE A 36 13.61 -9.56 -4.90
C ILE A 36 13.80 -9.37 -6.41
N LEU A 37 12.93 -8.61 -7.08
CA LEU A 37 13.05 -8.40 -8.53
C LEU A 37 14.29 -7.59 -8.91
N LEU A 38 14.80 -6.73 -8.03
CA LEU A 38 15.99 -5.92 -8.32
C LEU A 38 17.31 -6.68 -8.09
N VAL A 39 17.30 -7.66 -7.18
CA VAL A 39 18.49 -8.45 -6.83
C VAL A 39 18.64 -9.69 -7.73
N ASN A 40 17.54 -10.23 -8.24
CA ASN A 40 17.59 -11.36 -9.16
C ASN A 40 17.74 -10.87 -10.60
N ASP A 41 18.47 -11.65 -11.40
CA ASP A 41 18.49 -11.42 -12.85
C ASP A 41 17.10 -11.75 -13.41
N VAL A 42 16.52 -10.80 -14.14
CA VAL A 42 15.15 -10.94 -14.65
C VAL A 42 15.09 -12.06 -15.71
N ASP A 43 16.19 -12.28 -16.42
CA ASP A 43 16.31 -13.29 -17.47
C ASP A 43 16.27 -14.73 -16.91
N ASP A 44 16.58 -14.91 -15.62
CA ASP A 44 16.53 -16.21 -14.94
C ASP A 44 15.14 -16.53 -14.35
N ILE A 45 14.21 -15.56 -14.33
CA ILE A 45 12.87 -15.75 -13.77
C ILE A 45 11.93 -16.22 -14.88
N PRO A 46 11.32 -17.42 -14.77
CA PRO A 46 10.31 -17.87 -15.73
C PRO A 46 9.16 -16.86 -15.87
N ASP A 47 8.70 -16.60 -17.09
CA ASP A 47 7.63 -15.63 -17.39
C ASP A 47 6.39 -15.78 -16.49
N SER A 48 6.01 -17.03 -16.18
CA SER A 48 4.87 -17.34 -15.32
C SER A 48 5.08 -16.87 -13.88
N ILE A 49 6.31 -16.96 -13.36
CA ILE A 49 6.69 -16.48 -12.03
C ILE A 49 6.81 -14.96 -12.05
N PHE A 50 7.37 -14.40 -13.13
CA PHE A 50 7.49 -12.96 -13.28
C PHE A 50 6.14 -12.25 -13.18
N ILE A 51 5.10 -12.72 -13.88
CA ILE A 51 3.75 -12.14 -13.80
C ILE A 51 3.18 -12.22 -12.36
N VAL A 52 3.40 -13.36 -11.68
CA VAL A 52 2.93 -13.58 -10.31
C VAL A 52 3.64 -12.68 -9.30
N LEU A 53 4.88 -12.27 -9.57
CA LEU A 53 5.62 -11.33 -8.72
C LEU A 53 5.31 -9.86 -9.07
N PHE A 54 5.17 -9.56 -10.36
CA PHE A 54 4.98 -8.20 -10.87
C PHE A 54 3.58 -7.66 -10.58
N LEU A 55 2.54 -8.47 -10.69
CA LEU A 55 1.16 -8.01 -10.45
C LEU A 55 0.95 -7.55 -8.98
N PRO A 56 1.35 -8.33 -7.95
CA PRO A 56 1.29 -7.87 -6.57
C PRO A 56 2.23 -6.69 -6.28
N MET A 57 3.38 -6.60 -6.96
CA MET A 57 4.31 -5.47 -6.83
C MET A 57 3.64 -4.12 -7.15
N ILE A 58 2.65 -4.10 -8.05
CA ILE A 58 1.86 -2.89 -8.36
C ILE A 58 0.67 -2.75 -7.41
N ILE A 59 -0.07 -3.83 -7.17
CA ILE A 59 -1.32 -3.78 -6.40
C ILE A 59 -1.05 -3.43 -4.92
N LEU A 60 -0.01 -3.98 -4.31
CA LEU A 60 0.26 -3.83 -2.88
C LEU A 60 0.61 -2.39 -2.47
N PRO A 61 1.45 -1.64 -3.23
CA PRO A 61 1.63 -0.21 -3.00
C PRO A 61 0.35 0.59 -3.18
N ILE A 62 -0.49 0.29 -4.17
CA ILE A 62 -1.79 0.98 -4.35
C ILE A 62 -2.67 0.79 -3.10
N LEU A 63 -2.79 -0.44 -2.61
CA LEU A 63 -3.51 -0.74 -1.38
C LEU A 63 -2.88 -0.02 -0.17
N GLY A 64 -1.56 0.06 -0.12
CA GLY A 64 -0.85 0.76 0.94
C GLY A 64 -1.13 2.26 0.97
N VAL A 65 -1.22 2.91 -0.20
CA VAL A 65 -1.68 4.30 -0.34
C VAL A 65 -3.13 4.46 0.14
N ILE A 66 -4.04 3.60 -0.33
CA ILE A 66 -5.47 3.68 0.01
C ILE A 66 -5.66 3.52 1.52
N PHE A 67 -5.19 2.41 2.11
CA PHE A 67 -5.35 2.16 3.54
C PHE A 67 -4.55 3.15 4.40
N GLY A 68 -3.39 3.60 3.92
CA GLY A 68 -2.59 4.61 4.60
C GLY A 68 -3.33 5.92 4.72
N SER A 69 -3.92 6.40 3.63
CA SER A 69 -4.73 7.63 3.62
C SER A 69 -5.95 7.56 4.55
N LEU A 70 -6.65 6.42 4.58
CA LEU A 70 -7.81 6.19 5.45
C LEU A 70 -7.43 6.20 6.94
N SER A 71 -6.17 5.91 7.26
CA SER A 71 -5.68 5.82 8.64
C SER A 71 -5.22 7.17 9.25
N PHE A 72 -5.08 8.24 8.45
CA PHE A 72 -4.51 9.52 8.92
C PHE A 72 -5.32 10.21 10.03
N ASN A 73 -6.63 9.96 10.06
CA ASN A 73 -7.53 10.44 11.09
C ASN A 73 -7.67 9.47 12.28
N SER A 74 -6.82 8.45 12.40
CA SER A 74 -6.81 7.56 13.55
C SER A 74 -6.08 8.20 14.74
N MET A 75 -6.62 8.03 15.95
CA MET A 75 -5.90 8.37 17.19
C MET A 75 -4.83 7.32 17.55
N ARG A 76 -4.96 6.09 17.04
CA ARG A 76 -4.04 4.96 17.29
C ARG A 76 -3.52 4.40 15.97
N GLY A 77 -2.22 4.14 15.87
CA GLY A 77 -1.61 3.60 14.64
C GLY A 77 -1.34 4.64 13.54
N LYS A 78 -1.58 5.94 13.79
CA LYS A 78 -1.34 7.02 12.81
C LYS A 78 0.08 6.99 12.22
N GLY A 79 1.09 6.81 13.06
CA GLY A 79 2.49 6.75 12.61
C GLY A 79 2.77 5.57 11.67
N MET A 80 2.18 4.41 11.97
CA MET A 80 2.31 3.20 11.14
C MET A 80 1.59 3.37 9.79
N GLY A 81 0.40 3.97 9.79
CA GLY A 81 -0.33 4.30 8.58
C GLY A 81 0.38 5.32 7.69
N ILE A 82 1.01 6.33 8.28
CA ILE A 82 1.87 7.28 7.55
C ILE A 82 3.11 6.57 6.99
N ALA A 83 3.77 5.72 7.78
CA ALA A 83 4.94 4.98 7.32
C ALA A 83 4.59 4.08 6.12
N GLY A 84 3.50 3.31 6.21
CA GLY A 84 3.00 2.50 5.09
C GLY A 84 2.69 3.36 3.86
N PHE A 85 1.94 4.44 4.05
CA PHE A 85 1.64 5.38 2.96
C PHE A 85 2.91 5.89 2.25
N VAL A 86 3.91 6.36 3.01
CA VAL A 86 5.16 6.89 2.46
C VAL A 86 5.93 5.84 1.68
N ILE A 87 6.10 4.63 2.23
CA ILE A 87 6.78 3.52 1.55
C ILE A 87 6.07 3.18 0.24
N SER A 88 4.74 3.11 0.27
CA SER A 88 3.94 2.82 -0.92
C SER A 88 4.05 3.89 -2.00
N VAL A 89 4.05 5.17 -1.64
CA VAL A 89 4.24 6.27 -2.61
C VAL A 89 5.62 6.20 -3.24
N ILE A 90 6.67 5.96 -2.45
CA ILE A 90 8.04 5.82 -2.96
C ILE A 90 8.13 4.63 -3.93
N LEU A 91 7.57 3.48 -3.56
CA LEU A 91 7.53 2.30 -4.42
C LEU A 91 6.81 2.57 -5.75
N LEU A 92 5.65 3.22 -5.72
CA LEU A 92 4.92 3.56 -6.93
C LEU A 92 5.74 4.47 -7.84
N LEU A 93 6.38 5.50 -7.28
CA LEU A 93 7.25 6.40 -8.04
C LEU A 93 8.41 5.64 -8.69
N LEU A 94 9.06 4.73 -7.96
CA LEU A 94 10.13 3.90 -8.50
C LEU A 94 9.65 2.98 -9.63
N ILE A 95 8.49 2.33 -9.45
CA ILE A 95 7.88 1.48 -10.49
C ILE A 95 7.55 2.31 -11.74
N PHE A 96 6.99 3.51 -11.59
CA PHE A 96 6.73 4.42 -12.72
C PHE A 96 8.03 4.82 -13.43
N LEU A 97 9.08 5.15 -12.69
CA LEU A 97 10.38 5.47 -13.28
C LEU A 97 10.97 4.29 -14.06
N LEU A 98 10.87 3.07 -13.52
CA LEU A 98 11.32 1.85 -14.22
C LEU A 98 10.51 1.58 -15.49
N LEU A 99 9.19 1.76 -15.44
CA LEU A 99 8.33 1.65 -16.63
C LEU A 99 8.73 2.65 -17.72
N ILE A 100 8.98 3.90 -17.34
CA ILE A 100 9.42 4.94 -18.28
C ILE A 100 10.80 4.59 -18.85
N ALA A 101 11.76 4.24 -17.99
CA ALA A 101 13.11 3.87 -18.40
C ALA A 101 13.10 2.66 -19.34
N GLY A 102 12.31 1.63 -19.04
CA GLY A 102 12.14 0.45 -19.89
C GLY A 102 11.46 0.76 -21.22
N SER A 103 10.57 1.75 -21.28
CA SER A 103 9.92 2.17 -22.54
C SER A 103 10.83 3.01 -23.47
N MET A 104 11.96 3.50 -22.94
CA MET A 104 12.94 4.30 -23.69
C MET A 104 14.05 3.46 -24.34
N VAL A 105 14.06 2.14 -24.09
CA VAL A 105 14.98 1.16 -24.68
C VAL A 105 14.28 0.44 -25.83
#